data_AF-A0A957YYP1-F1
#
_entry.id   AF-A0A957YYP1-F1
#
_cell.length_a   1.000
_cell.length_b   1.000
_cell.length_c   1.000
_cell.angle_alpha   90.00
_cell.angle_beta   90.00
_cell.angle_gamma   90.00
#
_symmetry.space_group_name_H-M   'P 1'
#
loop_
_entity.id
_entity.type
_entity.pdbx_description
1 polymer ?
#
loop_
_entity_poly.entity_id
_entity_poly.type
_entity_poly.pdbx_seq_one_letter_code
_entity_poly.pdbx_strand_id
1 'polypeptide(L)'
;MFRRNAKTGRLTVLTSLIVLATLIGLTGLAYAATWQIETVDRTSRVGESSALALDGNGYPHISYFDGTNFALKYAVWDGTSWQIAIVDSAGTVGLDSSLALDSRGHPHISYGDTTDFSLKYATWDGTSWQLETVDAG
;
A
#
# COMPACT_ATOMS: atom_id res chain seq x y z
N MET A 1 -44.09 51.60 59.25
CA MET A 1 -44.23 52.65 58.22
C MET A 1 -43.44 52.21 56.99
N PHE A 2 -44.12 51.95 55.88
CA PHE A 2 -43.56 51.43 54.62
C PHE A 2 -42.66 52.44 53.91
N ARG A 3 -41.53 52.01 53.34
CA ARG A 3 -41.05 52.51 52.03
C ARG A 3 -40.43 51.37 51.21
N ARG A 4 -41.03 51.14 50.04
CA ARG A 4 -40.59 50.24 48.97
C ARG A 4 -39.60 51.00 48.08
N ASN A 5 -38.52 50.37 47.65
CA ASN A 5 -37.79 50.79 46.45
C ASN A 5 -37.81 49.63 45.45
N ALA A 6 -38.54 49.85 44.35
CA ALA A 6 -38.58 48.99 43.19
C ALA A 6 -37.35 49.26 42.32
N LYS A 7 -36.71 48.20 41.81
CA LYS A 7 -35.96 48.25 40.55
C LYS A 7 -36.36 47.05 39.69
N THR A 8 -37.00 47.39 38.58
CA THR A 8 -37.37 46.55 37.43
C THR A 8 -36.14 46.20 36.60
N GLY A 9 -36.08 44.98 36.05
CA GLY A 9 -35.02 44.59 35.12
C GLY A 9 -35.13 43.17 34.54
N ARG A 10 -35.98 43.04 33.52
CA ARG A 10 -36.02 42.05 32.41
C ARG A 10 -36.11 40.53 32.70
N LEU A 11 -37.25 39.96 32.27
CA LEU A 11 -37.43 38.56 31.90
C LEU A 11 -36.55 38.19 30.69
N THR A 12 -35.96 37.00 30.72
CA THR A 12 -35.73 36.19 29.51
C THR A 12 -35.92 34.73 29.90
N VAL A 13 -36.94 34.08 29.33
CA VAL A 13 -37.19 32.64 29.46
C VAL A 13 -36.57 31.96 28.25
N LEU A 14 -35.65 31.01 28.46
CA LEU A 14 -35.45 29.88 27.55
C LEU A 14 -35.11 28.64 28.37
N THR A 15 -36.09 27.73 28.44
CA THR A 15 -35.96 26.35 28.87
C THR A 15 -35.06 25.58 27.91
N SER A 16 -34.15 24.75 28.42
CA SER A 16 -33.66 23.59 27.67
C SER A 16 -33.24 22.47 28.61
N LEU A 17 -34.10 21.45 28.60
CA LEU A 17 -33.92 20.10 29.11
C LEU A 17 -32.62 19.52 28.51
N ILE A 18 -31.66 19.11 29.33
CA ILE A 18 -30.70 18.09 28.88
C ILE A 18 -31.24 16.76 29.38
N VAL A 19 -31.80 16.02 28.42
CA VAL A 19 -32.18 14.61 28.53
C VAL A 19 -30.93 13.83 28.94
N LEU A 20 -31.01 13.12 30.07
CA LEU A 20 -30.06 12.10 30.47
C LEU A 20 -30.14 10.96 29.44
N ALA A 21 -29.22 10.95 28.47
CA ALA A 21 -29.10 9.84 27.54
C ALA A 21 -28.55 8.62 28.30
N THR A 22 -29.40 7.62 28.40
CA THR A 22 -29.12 6.26 28.84
C THR A 22 -27.94 5.66 28.10
N LEU A 23 -27.05 5.00 28.85
CA LEU A 23 -26.19 3.87 28.47
C LEU A 23 -25.97 3.68 26.95
N ILE A 24 -24.96 4.36 26.40
CA ILE A 24 -24.28 3.78 25.24
C ILE A 24 -23.46 2.63 25.82
N GLY A 25 -23.98 1.40 25.74
CA GLY A 25 -23.09 0.25 25.64
C GLY A 25 -22.17 0.58 24.47
N LEU A 26 -20.90 0.92 24.77
CA LEU A 26 -19.98 1.50 23.80
C LEU A 26 -19.81 0.49 22.67
N THR A 27 -20.61 0.76 21.66
CA THR A 27 -20.66 0.22 20.32
C THR A 27 -19.34 -0.40 19.97
N GLY A 28 -19.34 -1.70 19.67
CA GLY A 28 -18.30 -2.30 18.86
C GLY A 28 -18.21 -1.47 17.59
N LEU A 29 -17.28 -0.52 17.57
CA LEU A 29 -16.89 0.17 16.36
C LEU A 29 -16.15 -0.89 15.56
N ALA A 30 -16.91 -1.65 14.79
CA ALA A 30 -16.36 -2.29 13.62
C ALA A 30 -15.83 -1.13 12.75
N TYR A 31 -14.54 -0.85 12.86
CA TYR A 31 -13.84 -0.07 11.84
C TYR A 31 -14.01 -0.87 10.55
N ALA A 32 -14.96 -0.47 9.72
CA ALA A 32 -15.00 -0.94 8.35
C ALA A 32 -13.69 -0.46 7.72
N ALA A 33 -12.76 -1.38 7.49
CA ALA A 33 -11.57 -1.09 6.72
C ALA A 33 -12.02 -0.55 5.36
N THR A 34 -11.66 0.69 5.07
CA THR A 34 -11.92 1.29 3.76
C THR A 34 -10.75 0.95 2.85
N TRP A 35 -11.05 0.68 1.58
CA TRP A 35 -10.01 0.56 0.57
C TRP A 35 -9.14 1.81 0.56
N GLN A 36 -7.83 1.62 0.71
CA GLN A 36 -6.83 2.63 0.47
C GLN A 36 -6.28 2.40 -0.94
N ILE A 37 -6.31 3.43 -1.78
CA ILE A 37 -5.85 3.37 -3.17
C ILE A 37 -4.66 4.30 -3.31
N GLU A 38 -3.55 3.78 -3.82
CA GLU A 38 -2.33 4.54 -4.06
C GLU A 38 -1.74 4.19 -5.42
N THR A 39 -1.11 5.16 -6.07
CA THR A 39 -0.32 4.95 -7.28
C THR A 39 1.15 4.76 -6.93
N VAL A 40 1.67 3.55 -7.15
CA VAL A 40 3.06 3.17 -6.83
C VAL A 40 4.07 3.77 -7.82
N ASP A 41 3.84 3.55 -9.11
CA ASP A 41 4.70 4.05 -10.19
C ASP A 41 3.83 4.64 -11.30
N ARG A 42 4.22 5.83 -11.77
CA ARG A 42 3.50 6.61 -12.81
C ARG A 42 4.45 7.19 -13.84
N THR A 43 5.69 6.70 -13.89
CA THR A 43 6.74 7.28 -14.72
C THR A 43 6.66 6.85 -16.18
N SER A 44 6.02 5.72 -16.47
CA SER A 44 5.86 5.17 -17.82
C SER A 44 4.63 4.25 -17.93
N ARG A 45 4.46 3.52 -19.04
CA ARG A 45 3.48 2.42 -19.15
C ARG A 45 3.97 1.22 -18.32
N VAL A 46 3.53 1.16 -17.06
CA VAL A 46 3.93 0.15 -16.06
C VAL A 46 2.74 -0.63 -15.52
N GLY A 47 3.04 -1.72 -14.80
CA GLY A 47 2.09 -2.42 -13.94
C GLY A 47 1.48 -3.68 -14.55
N GLU A 48 1.84 -4.01 -15.79
CA GLU A 48 1.47 -5.30 -16.40
C GLU A 48 2.21 -6.46 -15.72
N SER A 49 1.62 -7.66 -15.76
CA SER A 49 2.21 -8.88 -15.19
C SER A 49 2.63 -8.76 -13.72
N SER A 50 1.87 -8.00 -12.94
CA SER A 50 2.22 -7.70 -11.55
C SER A 50 1.99 -8.90 -10.62
N ALA A 51 2.95 -9.16 -9.74
CA ALA A 51 2.79 -10.06 -8.60
C ALA A 51 3.05 -9.32 -7.28
N LEU A 52 2.34 -9.69 -6.21
CA LEU A 52 2.43 -9.05 -4.91
C LEU A 52 2.67 -10.09 -3.82
N ALA A 53 3.59 -9.78 -2.91
CA ALA A 53 3.81 -10.49 -1.65
C ALA A 53 3.85 -9.49 -0.49
N LEU A 54 3.51 -9.95 0.71
CA LEU A 54 3.63 -9.15 1.93
C LEU A 54 4.78 -9.70 2.78
N ASP A 55 5.58 -8.82 3.36
CA ASP A 55 6.60 -9.21 4.33
C ASP A 55 6.02 -9.47 5.74
N GLY A 56 6.90 -9.76 6.71
CA GLY A 56 6.50 -9.98 8.10
C GLY A 56 5.90 -8.77 8.81
N ASN A 57 6.08 -7.56 8.27
CA ASN A 57 5.47 -6.31 8.76
C ASN A 57 4.16 -5.98 8.03
N GLY A 58 3.77 -6.78 7.04
CA GLY A 58 2.62 -6.51 6.18
C GLY A 58 2.92 -5.46 5.09
N TYR A 59 4.18 -5.12 4.86
CA TYR A 59 4.56 -4.21 3.80
C TYR A 59 4.51 -4.91 2.44
N PRO A 60 3.91 -4.27 1.42
CA PRO A 60 3.81 -4.85 0.09
C PRO A 60 5.13 -4.78 -0.69
N HIS A 61 5.42 -5.90 -1.36
CA HIS A 61 6.48 -6.09 -2.33
C HIS A 61 5.81 -6.44 -3.66
N ILE A 62 6.16 -5.75 -4.74
CA ILE A 62 5.48 -5.87 -6.04
C ILE A 62 6.52 -6.01 -7.14
N SER A 63 6.48 -7.10 -7.91
CA SER A 63 7.19 -7.19 -9.20
C SER A 63 6.23 -6.81 -10.31
N TYR A 64 6.71 -6.12 -11.34
CA TYR A 64 5.87 -5.69 -12.46
C TYR A 64 6.69 -5.40 -13.72
N PHE A 65 6.04 -5.51 -14.87
CA PHE A 65 6.61 -5.16 -16.16
C PHE A 65 6.49 -3.66 -16.43
N ASP A 66 7.61 -3.04 -16.80
CA ASP A 66 7.66 -1.72 -17.42
C ASP A 66 7.65 -1.88 -18.94
N GLY A 67 6.46 -1.78 -19.53
CA GLY A 67 6.26 -1.95 -20.96
C GLY A 67 6.81 -0.79 -21.81
N THR A 68 7.34 0.27 -21.20
CA THR A 68 8.04 1.35 -21.93
C THR A 68 9.53 1.05 -22.06
N ASN A 69 10.14 0.55 -20.99
CA ASN A 69 11.57 0.22 -20.95
C ASN A 69 11.85 -1.26 -21.20
N PHE A 70 10.80 -2.07 -21.35
CA PHE A 70 10.85 -3.52 -21.53
C PHE A 70 11.57 -4.25 -20.39
N ALA A 71 11.41 -3.72 -19.17
CA ALA A 71 12.18 -4.13 -18.00
C ALA A 71 11.29 -4.74 -16.91
N LEU A 72 11.88 -5.66 -16.14
CA LEU A 72 11.32 -6.10 -14.86
C LEU A 72 11.65 -5.05 -13.81
N LYS A 73 10.63 -4.53 -13.14
CA LYS A 73 10.76 -3.62 -12.00
C LYS A 73 10.23 -4.25 -10.74
N TYR A 74 10.74 -3.76 -9.63
CA TYR A 74 10.36 -4.17 -8.29
C TYR A 74 10.11 -2.93 -7.43
N ALA A 75 8.98 -2.90 -6.74
CA ALA A 75 8.62 -1.88 -5.78
C ALA A 75 8.41 -2.49 -4.39
N VAL A 76 8.90 -1.82 -3.35
CA VAL A 76 8.68 -2.22 -1.96
C VAL A 76 8.30 -1.00 -1.13
N TRP A 77 7.32 -1.16 -0.25
CA TRP A 77 6.98 -0.14 0.74
C TRP A 77 7.89 -0.25 1.97
N ASP A 78 8.56 0.83 2.35
CA ASP A 78 9.47 0.84 3.51
C ASP A 78 8.81 1.28 4.83
N GLY A 79 7.49 1.47 4.83
CA GLY A 79 6.74 2.07 5.94
C GLY A 79 6.44 3.57 5.75
N THR A 80 7.15 4.24 4.84
CA THR A 80 7.03 5.68 4.58
C THR A 80 6.88 6.04 3.10
N SER A 81 7.50 5.28 2.21
CA SER A 81 7.50 5.53 0.77
C SER A 81 7.75 4.25 -0.03
N TRP A 82 7.38 4.30 -1.31
CA TRP A 82 7.69 3.26 -2.29
C TRP A 82 9.13 3.41 -2.76
N GLN A 83 9.92 2.35 -2.58
CA GLN A 83 11.25 2.19 -3.16
C GLN A 83 11.13 1.36 -4.43
N ILE A 84 11.60 1.89 -5.56
CA ILE A 84 11.47 1.25 -6.88
C ILE A 84 12.85 0.98 -7.46
N ALA A 85 13.08 -0.24 -7.94
CA ALA A 85 14.29 -0.66 -8.60
C ALA A 85 13.98 -1.29 -9.97
N ILE A 86 14.90 -1.12 -10.92
CA ILE A 86 14.98 -1.96 -12.12
C ILE A 86 15.74 -3.22 -11.70
N VAL A 87 15.14 -4.39 -11.91
CA VAL A 87 15.71 -5.70 -11.55
C VAL A 87 16.53 -6.24 -12.72
N ASP A 88 15.90 -6.23 -13.89
CA ASP A 88 16.49 -6.69 -15.14
C ASP A 88 15.95 -5.81 -16.27
N SER A 89 16.83 -5.45 -17.20
CA SER A 89 16.52 -4.65 -18.39
C SER A 89 17.22 -5.18 -19.64
N ALA A 90 17.77 -6.40 -19.59
CA ALA A 90 18.43 -7.03 -20.71
C ALA A 90 17.40 -7.81 -21.54
N GLY A 91 16.78 -7.13 -22.51
CA GLY A 91 15.76 -7.73 -23.39
C GLY A 91 14.36 -7.19 -23.14
N THR A 92 13.34 -7.99 -23.47
CA THR A 92 11.94 -7.79 -23.07
C THR A 92 11.59 -8.77 -21.97
N VAL A 93 11.88 -8.34 -20.75
CA VAL A 93 11.87 -9.17 -19.53
C VAL A 93 10.79 -8.72 -18.55
N GLY A 94 10.32 -9.65 -17.73
CA GLY A 94 9.41 -9.37 -16.62
C GLY A 94 7.95 -9.76 -16.89
N LEU A 95 7.68 -10.41 -18.02
CA LEU A 95 6.35 -10.95 -18.34
C LEU A 95 6.02 -12.14 -17.46
N ASP A 96 4.73 -12.26 -17.11
CA ASP A 96 4.18 -13.32 -16.25
C ASP A 96 4.98 -13.51 -14.95
N SER A 97 5.39 -12.40 -14.33
CA SER A 97 6.24 -12.46 -13.14
C SER A 97 5.51 -13.13 -11.96
N SER A 98 6.27 -13.86 -11.14
CA SER A 98 5.83 -14.40 -9.85
C SER A 98 6.82 -13.99 -8.77
N LEU A 99 6.33 -13.64 -7.59
CA LEU A 99 7.13 -13.12 -6.49
C LEU A 99 6.85 -13.90 -5.21
N ALA A 100 7.92 -14.31 -4.53
CA ALA A 100 7.89 -14.80 -3.16
C ALA A 100 8.98 -14.14 -2.33
N LEU A 101 8.81 -14.12 -1.01
CA LEU A 101 9.81 -13.63 -0.07
C LEU A 101 10.39 -14.81 0.72
N ASP A 102 11.70 -14.79 0.95
CA ASP A 102 12.32 -15.76 1.86
C ASP A 102 12.12 -15.38 3.34
N SER A 103 12.70 -16.18 4.23
CA SER A 103 12.66 -15.94 5.68
C SER A 103 13.32 -14.62 6.14
N ARG A 104 14.11 -13.98 5.29
CA ARG A 104 14.76 -12.68 5.54
C ARG A 104 14.01 -11.52 4.87
N GLY A 105 12.91 -11.80 4.18
CA GLY A 105 12.16 -10.80 3.41
C GLY A 105 12.81 -10.45 2.07
N HIS A 106 13.79 -11.24 1.61
CA HIS A 106 14.42 -11.01 0.32
C HIS A 106 13.51 -11.51 -0.81
N PRO A 107 13.29 -10.70 -1.87
CA PRO A 107 12.48 -11.11 -3.00
C PRO A 107 13.16 -12.17 -3.86
N HIS A 108 12.34 -13.11 -4.32
CA HIS A 108 12.63 -14.14 -5.31
C HIS A 108 11.58 -14.02 -6.42
N ILE A 109 12.02 -13.76 -7.65
CA ILE A 109 11.15 -13.44 -8.78
C ILE A 109 11.45 -14.37 -9.94
N SER A 110 10.48 -15.15 -10.38
CA SER A 110 10.55 -15.84 -11.69
C SER A 110 9.85 -15.01 -12.75
N TYR A 111 10.38 -14.96 -13.97
CA TYR A 111 9.82 -14.15 -15.05
C TYR A 111 10.23 -14.68 -16.43
N GLY A 112 9.42 -14.37 -17.44
CA GLY A 112 9.74 -14.66 -18.83
C GLY A 112 10.60 -13.57 -19.48
N ASP A 113 11.50 -13.98 -20.36
CA ASP A 113 12.14 -13.14 -21.36
C ASP A 113 11.60 -13.50 -22.74
N THR A 114 10.96 -12.55 -23.39
CA THR A 114 10.38 -12.76 -24.73
C THR A 114 11.34 -12.45 -25.87
N THR A 115 12.55 -12.01 -25.55
CA THR A 115 13.62 -11.82 -26.53
C THR A 115 14.16 -13.15 -27.02
N ASP A 116 14.39 -14.07 -26.09
CA ASP A 116 14.98 -15.39 -26.35
C ASP A 116 14.11 -16.56 -25.85
N PHE A 117 12.89 -16.26 -25.40
CA PHE A 117 11.91 -17.23 -24.89
C PHE A 117 12.40 -18.02 -23.66
N SER A 118 13.31 -17.44 -22.87
CA SER A 118 13.83 -18.07 -21.67
C SER A 118 12.97 -17.84 -20.41
N LEU A 119 13.03 -18.81 -19.49
CA LEU A 119 12.60 -18.63 -18.12
C LEU A 119 13.79 -18.11 -17.30
N LYS A 120 13.59 -16.98 -16.62
CA LYS A 120 14.62 -16.34 -15.81
C LYS A 120 14.19 -16.22 -14.35
N TYR A 121 15.18 -16.05 -13.50
CA TYR A 121 15.02 -15.93 -12.06
C TYR A 121 15.92 -14.83 -11.51
N ALA A 122 15.34 -13.98 -10.64
CA ALA A 122 16.04 -12.93 -9.94
C ALA A 122 15.88 -13.10 -8.43
N THR A 123 16.97 -12.92 -7.68
CA THR A 123 16.93 -12.89 -6.21
C THR A 123 17.76 -11.73 -5.67
N TRP A 124 17.34 -11.16 -4.55
CA TRP A 124 18.09 -10.14 -3.84
C TRP A 124 18.93 -10.76 -2.72
N ASP A 125 20.24 -10.52 -2.71
CA ASP A 125 21.13 -11.06 -1.68
C ASP A 125 21.28 -10.15 -0.44
N GLY A 126 20.62 -9.00 -0.43
CA GLY A 126 20.79 -7.94 0.57
C GLY A 126 21.56 -6.72 0.03
N THR A 127 22.26 -6.86 -1.09
CA THR A 127 23.13 -5.83 -1.69
C THR A 127 22.93 -5.65 -3.19
N SER A 128 22.63 -6.71 -3.92
CA SER A 128 22.44 -6.69 -5.37
C SER A 128 21.47 -7.76 -5.84
N TRP A 129 20.88 -7.51 -7.02
CA TRP A 129 20.10 -8.50 -7.75
C TRP A 129 21.03 -9.53 -8.39
N GLN A 130 20.75 -10.80 -8.14
CA GLN A 130 21.38 -11.94 -8.78
C GLN A 130 20.40 -12.47 -9.83
N LEU A 131 20.86 -12.57 -11.08
CA LEU A 131 20.04 -12.99 -12.22
C LEU A 131 20.53 -14.34 -12.75
N GLU A 132 19.59 -15.21 -13.09
CA GLU A 132 19.83 -16.54 -13.62
C GLU A 132 18.87 -16.83 -14.78
N THR A 133 19.38 -17.42 -15.87
CA THR A 133 18.52 -18.08 -16.86
C THR A 133 18.34 -19.53 -16.43
N VAL A 134 17.12 -19.88 -16.05
CA VAL A 134 16.76 -21.21 -15.51
C VAL A 134 16.54 -22.21 -16.65
N ASP A 135 15.89 -21.77 -17.73
CA ASP A 135 15.66 -22.57 -18.92
C ASP A 135 15.77 -21.68 -20.17
N ALA A 136 16.45 -22.18 -21.20
CA ALA A 136 16.68 -21.45 -22.44
C ALA A 136 15.75 -21.97 -23.55
N GLY A 137 15.25 -21.04 -24.39
CA GLY A 137 14.36 -21.35 -25.52
C GLY A 137 15.03 -22.00 -26.73
#